data_AF-A0A838E8K1-F1
#
_entry.id   AF-A0A838E8K1-F1
#
_cell.length_a   1.000
_cell.length_b   1.000
_cell.length_c   1.000
_cell.angle_alpha   90.00
_cell.angle_beta   90.00
_cell.angle_gamma   90.00
#
_symmetry.space_group_name_H-M   'P 1'
#
loop_
_entity.id
_entity.type
_entity.pdbx_description
1 polymer ?
#
loop_
_entity_poly.entity_id
_entity_poly.type
_entity_poly.pdbx_seq_one_letter_code
_entity_poly.pdbx_strand_id
1 'polypeptide(L)'
;MDTATAHTMTSSRPRWLAGRFVDRALARNGSLLTGRRTLWTAAATTGLTTRLDRAARSAGETFVDRWRGVLRDADDATVLLAAELLTVHLWFPTDLRHRTKRDLVTATLDRMRQPVRLPSDVEAALAEGVAGSGIAYTRRRLSQLAFLARAVAAFKAGRPAERHAALDDPWAWKALLAGVPADGGQAQREVLLHLVHPDTFEPIVSTAVKQRIVDAHGDTVPTDLSDVDAQLAAIRAARLPGDPARPLRDLLPIA
;
A
#
# COMPACT_ATOMS: atom_id res chain seq x y z
N MET A 1 26.17 21.32 27.74
CA MET A 1 26.00 20.00 28.36
C MET A 1 24.51 19.71 28.33
N ASP A 2 24.06 19.11 27.23
CA ASP A 2 23.85 17.66 27.09
C ASP A 2 22.48 17.31 27.69
N THR A 3 21.51 16.76 26.97
CA THR A 3 21.55 15.79 25.88
C THR A 3 20.34 15.99 24.96
N ALA A 4 20.57 16.46 23.74
CA ALA A 4 19.59 16.29 22.67
C ALA A 4 19.70 14.83 22.22
N THR A 5 18.70 14.02 22.60
CA THR A 5 18.56 12.64 22.13
C THR A 5 18.49 12.66 20.62
N ALA A 6 19.64 12.38 19.99
CA ALA A 6 19.75 12.06 18.59
C ALA A 6 18.85 10.85 18.34
N HIS A 7 17.63 11.11 17.86
CA HIS A 7 16.80 10.10 17.26
C HIS A 7 17.58 9.55 16.08
N THR A 8 18.11 8.35 16.28
CA THR A 8 18.86 7.56 15.32
C THR A 8 18.21 7.64 13.94
N MET A 9 18.80 8.45 13.05
CA MET A 9 18.48 8.54 11.63
C MET A 9 18.95 7.28 10.88
N THR A 10 18.53 6.11 11.36
CA THR A 10 18.56 4.86 10.60
C THR A 10 17.12 4.48 10.28
N SER A 11 16.38 5.42 9.69
CA SER A 11 15.16 5.08 8.96
C SER A 11 15.58 4.19 7.81
N SER A 12 15.43 2.88 7.97
CA SER A 12 15.54 1.88 6.90
C SER A 12 14.82 2.44 5.67
N ARG A 13 15.55 2.54 4.55
CA ARG A 13 15.15 3.26 3.33
C ARG A 13 13.75 2.92 2.75
N PRO A 14 13.07 1.80 3.05
CA PRO A 14 11.67 1.62 2.65
C PRO A 14 10.71 2.59 3.36
N ARG A 15 10.93 2.91 4.63
CA ARG A 15 9.94 3.61 5.47
C ARG A 15 9.64 5.04 5.01
N TRP A 16 10.58 5.71 4.34
CA TRP A 16 10.35 7.11 3.93
C TRP A 16 9.23 7.22 2.88
N LEU A 17 9.08 6.26 1.96
CA LEU A 17 8.07 6.35 0.92
C LEU A 17 6.65 6.16 1.50
N ALA A 18 6.53 5.33 2.55
CA ALA A 18 5.32 5.24 3.37
C ALA A 18 5.02 6.59 4.01
N GLY A 19 6.00 7.18 4.70
CA GLY A 19 5.88 8.51 5.29
C GLY A 19 5.48 9.56 4.25
N ARG A 20 6.08 9.56 3.05
CA ARG A 20 5.73 10.49 1.96
C ARG A 20 4.31 10.24 1.45
N PHE A 21 3.88 8.99 1.33
CA PHE A 21 2.52 8.66 0.91
C PHE A 21 1.49 9.12 1.94
N VAL A 22 1.70 8.83 3.23
CA VAL A 22 0.83 9.29 4.32
C VAL A 22 0.79 10.82 4.36
N ASP A 23 1.94 11.47 4.38
CA ASP A 23 2.08 12.92 4.54
C ASP A 23 1.57 13.71 3.33
N ARG A 24 2.04 13.38 2.12
CA ARG A 24 1.68 14.13 0.91
C ARG A 24 0.34 13.70 0.36
N ALA A 25 0.19 12.41 0.05
CA ALA A 25 -0.98 11.91 -0.65
C ALA A 25 -2.19 11.87 0.28
N LEU A 26 -2.10 11.22 1.45
CA LEU A 26 -3.24 11.04 2.35
C LEU A 26 -3.56 12.30 3.18
N ALA A 27 -2.58 12.95 3.82
CA ALA A 27 -2.88 14.10 4.68
C ALA A 27 -3.11 15.40 3.87
N ARG A 28 -2.29 15.66 2.83
CA ARG A 28 -2.29 16.97 2.14
C ARG A 28 -2.85 16.99 0.72
N ASN A 29 -3.35 15.86 0.22
CA ASN A 29 -3.82 15.70 -1.17
C ASN A 29 -2.75 15.99 -2.24
N GLY A 30 -1.47 16.07 -1.87
CA GLY A 30 -0.37 16.39 -2.78
C GLY A 30 0.11 15.19 -3.58
N SER A 31 0.70 15.46 -4.74
CA SER A 31 1.34 14.47 -5.60
C SER A 31 2.55 13.82 -4.90
N LEU A 32 2.59 12.49 -4.94
CA LEU A 32 3.67 11.63 -4.46
C LEU A 32 4.96 11.84 -5.24
N LEU A 33 4.87 11.98 -6.57
CA LEU A 33 6.02 12.08 -7.47
C LEU A 33 6.53 13.50 -7.63
N THR A 34 5.65 14.50 -7.71
CA THR A 34 6.03 15.90 -7.99
C THR A 34 6.06 16.79 -6.76
N GLY A 35 5.28 16.45 -5.71
CA GLY A 35 5.15 17.25 -4.49
C GLY A 35 4.46 18.61 -4.64
N ARG A 36 4.17 19.08 -5.85
CA ARG A 36 3.73 20.46 -6.14
C ARG A 36 2.28 20.59 -6.60
N ARG A 37 1.58 19.47 -6.80
CA ARG A 37 0.22 19.44 -7.35
C ARG A 37 -0.74 18.82 -6.36
N THR A 38 -1.90 19.47 -6.16
CA THR A 38 -3.07 18.82 -5.53
C THR A 38 -3.60 17.76 -6.48
N LEU A 39 -3.53 16.50 -6.07
CA LEU A 39 -3.78 15.33 -6.91
C LEU A 39 -4.65 14.28 -6.21
N TRP A 40 -4.28 13.85 -5.00
CA TRP A 40 -4.95 12.80 -4.23
C TRP A 40 -6.21 13.30 -3.51
N THR A 41 -7.13 13.91 -4.26
CA THR A 41 -8.40 14.44 -3.76
C THR A 41 -9.49 13.36 -3.80
N ALA A 42 -10.57 13.56 -3.03
CA ALA A 42 -11.75 12.68 -3.09
C ALA A 42 -12.31 12.58 -4.52
N ALA A 43 -12.48 13.72 -5.21
CA ALA A 43 -13.02 13.74 -6.58
C ALA A 43 -12.14 12.96 -7.58
N ALA A 44 -10.82 13.18 -7.55
CA ALA A 44 -9.90 12.51 -8.47
C ALA A 44 -9.82 11.00 -8.23
N THR A 45 -9.78 10.59 -6.95
CA THR A 45 -9.73 9.16 -6.59
C THR A 45 -11.04 8.43 -6.89
N THR A 46 -12.20 9.07 -6.71
CA THR A 46 -13.51 8.55 -7.14
C THR A 46 -13.59 8.41 -8.68
N GLY A 47 -13.10 9.40 -9.42
CA GLY A 47 -13.04 9.33 -10.88
C GLY A 47 -12.17 8.18 -11.38
N LEU A 48 -10.98 8.00 -10.79
CA LEU A 48 -10.08 6.90 -11.13
C LEU A 48 -10.65 5.53 -10.71
N THR A 49 -11.32 5.45 -9.55
CA THR A 49 -12.04 4.25 -9.09
C THR A 49 -13.02 3.76 -10.16
N THR A 50 -13.86 4.65 -10.69
CA THR A 50 -14.85 4.31 -11.72
C THR A 50 -14.20 3.69 -12.97
N ARG A 51 -13.05 4.23 -13.38
CA ARG A 51 -12.26 3.71 -14.52
C ARG A 51 -11.67 2.33 -14.21
N LEU A 52 -11.12 2.14 -13.01
CA LEU A 52 -10.51 0.88 -12.58
C LEU A 52 -11.53 -0.24 -12.40
N ASP A 53 -12.68 0.04 -11.77
CA ASP A 53 -13.73 -0.96 -11.58
C ASP A 53 -14.29 -1.42 -12.93
N ARG A 54 -14.45 -0.50 -13.89
CA ARG A 54 -14.83 -0.85 -15.27
C ARG A 54 -13.78 -1.75 -15.92
N ALA A 55 -12.50 -1.40 -15.81
CA ALA A 55 -11.40 -2.18 -16.40
C ALA A 55 -11.21 -3.55 -15.74
N ALA A 56 -11.46 -3.67 -14.42
CA ALA A 56 -11.40 -4.93 -13.70
C ALA A 56 -12.46 -5.93 -14.18
N ARG A 57 -13.62 -5.43 -14.61
CA ARG A 57 -14.75 -6.21 -15.15
C ARG A 57 -14.74 -6.39 -16.66
N SER A 58 -13.90 -5.64 -17.39
CA SER A 58 -13.91 -5.67 -18.86
C SER A 58 -13.18 -6.90 -19.41
N ALA A 59 -13.60 -7.33 -20.60
CA ALA A 59 -12.82 -8.23 -21.43
C ALA A 59 -11.47 -7.59 -21.80
N GLY A 60 -10.45 -8.43 -21.97
CA GLY A 60 -9.09 -8.00 -22.32
C GLY A 60 -8.08 -9.06 -21.89
N GLU A 61 -7.16 -9.39 -22.80
CA GLU A 61 -6.25 -10.53 -22.64
C GLU A 61 -5.19 -10.28 -21.56
N THR A 62 -4.66 -9.05 -21.49
CA THR A 62 -3.60 -8.70 -20.54
C THR A 62 -3.96 -7.56 -19.58
N PHE A 63 -3.14 -7.38 -18.54
CA PHE A 63 -3.20 -6.20 -17.68
C PHE A 63 -2.99 -4.91 -18.49
N VAL A 64 -2.02 -4.90 -19.40
CA VAL A 64 -1.63 -3.72 -20.15
C VAL A 64 -2.77 -3.25 -21.06
N ASP A 65 -3.47 -4.17 -21.73
CA ASP A 65 -4.59 -3.81 -22.61
C ASP A 65 -5.74 -3.15 -21.84
N ARG A 66 -6.07 -3.71 -20.67
CA ARG A 66 -7.10 -3.16 -19.79
C ARG A 66 -6.65 -1.85 -19.13
N TRP A 67 -5.36 -1.72 -18.78
CA TRP A 67 -4.77 -0.48 -18.27
C TRP A 67 -4.84 0.65 -19.29
N ARG A 68 -4.60 0.39 -20.58
CA ARG A 68 -4.84 1.39 -21.64
C ARG A 68 -6.29 1.87 -21.64
N GLY A 69 -7.24 1.00 -21.34
CA GLY A 69 -8.66 1.35 -21.17
C GLY A 69 -8.90 2.32 -19.99
N VAL A 70 -8.19 2.15 -18.86
CA VAL A 70 -8.25 3.08 -17.72
C VAL A 70 -7.80 4.48 -18.13
N LEU A 71 -6.72 4.56 -18.91
CA LEU A 71 -6.08 5.82 -19.32
C LEU A 71 -6.71 6.46 -20.58
N ARG A 72 -7.65 5.78 -21.24
CA ARG A 72 -8.26 6.31 -22.47
C ARG A 72 -9.00 7.61 -22.17
N ASP A 73 -8.73 8.63 -22.99
CA ASP A 73 -9.30 9.99 -22.87
C ASP A 73 -9.12 10.62 -21.48
N ALA A 74 -8.13 10.17 -20.71
CA ALA A 74 -7.78 10.75 -19.43
C ALA A 74 -6.94 12.02 -19.63
N ASP A 75 -7.16 13.01 -18.76
CA ASP A 75 -6.27 14.17 -18.69
C ASP A 75 -4.97 13.85 -17.94
N ASP A 76 -3.98 14.74 -18.05
CA ASP A 76 -2.68 14.56 -17.42
C ASP A 76 -2.77 14.39 -15.89
N ALA A 77 -3.78 14.98 -15.23
CA ALA A 77 -4.00 14.81 -13.80
C ALA A 77 -4.46 13.38 -13.47
N THR A 78 -5.41 12.83 -14.22
CA THR A 78 -5.88 11.45 -14.06
C THR A 78 -4.78 10.45 -14.40
N VAL A 79 -4.02 10.68 -15.48
CA VAL A 79 -2.88 9.84 -15.85
C VAL A 79 -1.80 9.86 -14.77
N LEU A 80 -1.47 11.04 -14.23
CA LEU A 80 -0.51 11.16 -13.13
C LEU A 80 -1.02 10.40 -11.90
N LEU A 81 -2.27 10.62 -11.47
CA LEU A 81 -2.84 9.89 -10.32
C LEU A 81 -2.82 8.37 -10.53
N ALA A 82 -3.12 7.89 -11.75
CA ALA A 82 -3.02 6.47 -12.08
C ALA A 82 -1.58 5.95 -11.96
N ALA A 83 -0.58 6.74 -12.40
CA ALA A 83 0.83 6.40 -12.24
C ALA A 83 1.27 6.37 -10.77
N GLU A 84 0.83 7.33 -9.95
CA GLU A 84 1.16 7.35 -8.52
C GLU A 84 0.50 6.19 -7.76
N LEU A 85 -0.74 5.86 -8.10
CA LEU A 85 -1.46 4.72 -7.52
C LEU A 85 -0.80 3.39 -7.92
N LEU A 86 -0.39 3.27 -9.18
CA LEU A 86 0.40 2.13 -9.65
C LEU A 86 1.76 2.06 -8.95
N THR A 87 2.41 3.19 -8.67
CA THR A 87 3.65 3.25 -7.90
C THR A 87 3.46 2.70 -6.48
N VAL A 88 2.42 3.12 -5.76
CA VAL A 88 2.10 2.61 -4.42
C VAL A 88 1.86 1.10 -4.43
N HIS A 89 1.13 0.59 -5.43
CA HIS A 89 0.90 -0.85 -5.59
C HIS A 89 2.19 -1.63 -5.91
N LEU A 90 3.02 -1.14 -6.83
CA LEU A 90 4.24 -1.81 -7.29
C LEU A 90 5.41 -1.67 -6.31
N TRP A 91 5.31 -0.75 -5.36
CA TRP A 91 6.30 -0.60 -4.32
C TRP A 91 6.37 -1.83 -3.42
N PHE A 92 5.24 -2.39 -2.98
CA PHE A 92 5.23 -3.52 -2.06
C PHE A 92 6.01 -4.79 -2.51
N PRO A 93 5.75 -5.39 -3.70
CA PRO A 93 6.23 -6.73 -4.05
C PRO A 93 7.76 -6.82 -4.26
N THR A 94 8.48 -7.65 -3.51
CA THR A 94 9.90 -7.97 -3.80
C THR A 94 10.05 -9.06 -4.87
N ASP A 95 8.99 -9.81 -5.15
CA ASP A 95 8.91 -10.90 -6.12
C ASP A 95 8.63 -10.43 -7.57
N LEU A 96 8.55 -9.12 -7.79
CA LEU A 96 8.42 -8.50 -9.11
C LEU A 96 9.71 -7.75 -9.48
N ARG A 97 10.25 -8.03 -10.67
CA ARG A 97 11.51 -7.43 -11.15
C ARG A 97 11.43 -5.90 -11.17
N HIS A 98 12.46 -5.24 -10.66
CA HIS A 98 12.60 -3.77 -10.67
C HIS A 98 12.31 -3.16 -12.05
N ARG A 99 12.94 -3.68 -13.11
CA ARG A 99 12.74 -3.21 -14.49
C ARG A 99 11.26 -3.23 -14.88
N THR A 100 10.52 -4.29 -14.53
CA THR A 100 9.09 -4.40 -14.84
C THR A 100 8.28 -3.34 -14.08
N LYS A 101 8.61 -3.05 -12.82
CA LYS A 101 7.93 -2.01 -12.04
C LYS A 101 8.14 -0.64 -12.67
N ARG A 102 9.41 -0.30 -12.95
CA ARG A 102 9.81 0.96 -13.59
C ARG A 102 9.13 1.13 -14.94
N ASP A 103 9.24 0.13 -15.82
CA ASP A 103 8.69 0.21 -17.18
C ASP A 103 7.17 0.42 -17.18
N LEU A 104 6.43 -0.19 -16.23
CA LEU A 104 4.99 0.04 -16.07
C LEU A 104 4.64 1.47 -15.63
N VAL A 105 5.38 2.03 -14.66
CA VAL A 105 5.16 3.39 -14.17
C VAL A 105 5.54 4.41 -15.25
N THR A 106 6.72 4.27 -15.86
CA THR A 106 7.18 5.15 -16.93
C THR A 106 6.25 5.11 -18.14
N ALA A 107 5.84 3.93 -18.60
CA ALA A 107 4.89 3.83 -19.72
C ALA A 107 3.52 4.45 -19.41
N THR A 108 3.13 4.53 -18.14
CA THR A 108 1.92 5.26 -17.72
C THR A 108 2.15 6.77 -17.79
N LEU A 109 3.28 7.27 -17.27
CA LEU A 109 3.67 8.69 -17.29
C LEU A 109 3.85 9.21 -18.73
N ASP A 110 4.36 8.39 -19.64
CA ASP A 110 4.53 8.72 -21.07
C ASP A 110 3.20 8.91 -21.82
N ARG A 111 2.06 8.60 -21.18
CA ARG A 111 0.73 8.91 -21.74
C ARG A 111 0.29 10.36 -21.49
N MET A 112 0.98 11.08 -20.61
CA MET A 112 0.71 12.50 -20.37
C MET A 112 1.13 13.34 -21.59
N ARG A 113 0.45 14.46 -21.82
CA ARG A 113 0.90 15.47 -22.80
C ARG A 113 2.21 16.11 -22.35
N GLN A 114 2.38 16.31 -21.04
CA GLN A 114 3.62 16.77 -20.42
C GLN A 114 4.12 15.72 -19.41
N PRO A 115 4.92 14.74 -19.85
CA PRO A 115 5.37 13.65 -19.00
C PRO A 115 6.16 14.14 -17.79
N VAL A 116 5.76 13.64 -16.62
CA VAL A 116 6.55 13.74 -15.39
C VAL A 116 7.56 12.59 -15.38
N ARG A 117 8.81 12.87 -15.02
CA ARG A 117 9.82 11.82 -14.85
C ARG A 117 9.64 11.13 -13.50
N LEU A 118 9.84 9.81 -13.48
CA LEU A 118 9.93 9.04 -12.23
C LEU A 118 11.13 9.56 -11.41
N PRO A 119 10.92 10.07 -10.19
CA PRO A 119 12.02 10.50 -9.32
C PRO A 119 12.94 9.32 -8.96
N SER A 120 14.26 9.56 -8.94
CA SER A 120 15.26 8.49 -8.72
C SER A 120 15.17 7.86 -7.33
N ASP A 121 14.74 8.62 -6.32
CA ASP A 121 14.48 8.12 -4.98
C ASP A 121 13.28 7.16 -4.96
N VAL A 122 12.20 7.50 -5.67
CA VAL A 122 11.03 6.62 -5.85
C VAL A 122 11.40 5.36 -6.64
N GLU A 123 12.22 5.49 -7.70
CA GLU A 123 12.74 4.34 -8.45
C GLU A 123 13.57 3.41 -7.55
N ALA A 124 14.44 3.96 -6.71
CA ALA A 124 15.22 3.18 -5.74
C ALA A 124 14.30 2.42 -4.75
N ALA A 125 13.23 3.06 -4.26
CA ALA A 125 12.25 2.40 -3.39
C ALA A 125 11.49 1.27 -4.11
N LEU A 126 11.14 1.45 -5.40
CA LEU A 126 10.55 0.38 -6.21
C LEU A 126 11.52 -0.81 -6.39
N ALA A 127 12.82 -0.54 -6.51
CA ALA A 127 13.85 -1.58 -6.66
C ALA A 127 13.98 -2.42 -5.38
N GLU A 128 13.95 -1.79 -4.21
CA GLU A 128 14.09 -2.44 -2.91
C GLU A 128 12.85 -3.28 -2.56
N GLY A 129 11.66 -2.69 -2.71
CA GLY A 129 10.40 -3.32 -2.32
C GLY A 129 10.17 -3.39 -0.81
N VAL A 130 9.15 -4.15 -0.39
CA VAL A 130 8.80 -4.33 1.03
C VAL A 130 8.77 -5.82 1.40
N ALA A 131 7.99 -6.62 0.67
CA ALA A 131 7.85 -8.04 0.93
C ALA A 131 7.34 -8.82 -0.28
N GLY A 132 7.50 -10.15 -0.24
CA GLY A 132 6.89 -11.02 -1.24
C GLY A 132 5.36 -10.90 -1.23
N SER A 133 4.78 -10.69 -2.40
CA SER A 133 3.34 -10.43 -2.56
C SER A 133 2.53 -11.67 -2.95
N GLY A 134 3.20 -12.66 -3.55
CA GLY A 134 2.57 -13.89 -4.01
C GLY A 134 1.77 -13.73 -5.31
N ILE A 135 1.41 -14.87 -5.88
CA ILE A 135 0.84 -14.95 -7.23
C ILE A 135 -0.50 -14.20 -7.34
N ALA A 136 -1.36 -14.28 -6.33
CA ALA A 136 -2.69 -13.66 -6.36
C ALA A 136 -2.62 -12.12 -6.46
N TYR A 137 -1.69 -11.49 -5.75
CA TYR A 137 -1.47 -10.04 -5.80
C TYR A 137 -1.10 -9.59 -7.21
N THR A 138 -0.19 -10.32 -7.85
CA THR A 138 0.27 -10.01 -9.21
C THR A 138 -0.81 -10.28 -10.27
N ARG A 139 -1.55 -11.39 -10.17
CA ARG A 139 -2.57 -11.77 -11.17
C ARG A 139 -3.83 -10.91 -11.12
N ARG A 140 -4.23 -10.43 -9.94
CA ARG A 140 -5.45 -9.61 -9.75
C ARG A 140 -5.17 -8.11 -9.71
N ARG A 141 -4.10 -7.66 -10.36
CA ARG A 141 -3.59 -6.27 -10.27
C ARG A 141 -4.67 -5.20 -10.42
N LEU A 142 -5.59 -5.32 -11.39
CA LEU A 142 -6.64 -4.32 -11.57
C LEU A 142 -7.59 -4.25 -10.36
N SER A 143 -8.00 -5.39 -9.81
CA SER A 143 -8.81 -5.44 -8.59
C SER A 143 -8.05 -4.89 -7.37
N GLN A 144 -6.75 -5.16 -7.27
CA GLN A 144 -5.89 -4.58 -6.23
C GLN A 144 -5.87 -3.04 -6.35
N LEU A 145 -5.58 -2.51 -7.54
CA LEU A 145 -5.55 -1.06 -7.80
C LEU A 145 -6.92 -0.42 -7.58
N ALA A 146 -8.01 -1.08 -7.99
CA ALA A 146 -9.38 -0.61 -7.77
C ALA A 146 -9.71 -0.53 -6.28
N PHE A 147 -9.31 -1.52 -5.48
CA PHE A 147 -9.43 -1.44 -4.02
C PHE A 147 -8.62 -0.28 -3.45
N LEU A 148 -7.36 -0.09 -3.86
CA LEU A 148 -6.54 1.04 -3.38
C LEU A 148 -7.21 2.39 -3.69
N ALA A 149 -7.74 2.55 -4.90
CA ALA A 149 -8.46 3.77 -5.29
C ALA A 149 -9.71 4.01 -4.42
N ARG A 150 -10.51 2.96 -4.17
CA ARG A 150 -11.71 3.02 -3.31
C ARG A 150 -11.36 3.32 -1.86
N ALA A 151 -10.31 2.69 -1.34
CA ALA A 151 -9.85 2.91 0.03
C ALA A 151 -9.43 4.36 0.24
N VAL A 152 -8.66 4.94 -0.68
CA VAL A 152 -8.30 6.34 -0.59
C VAL A 152 -9.53 7.24 -0.78
N ALA A 153 -10.42 6.94 -1.73
CA ALA A 153 -11.65 7.72 -1.92
C ALA A 153 -12.53 7.73 -0.65
N ALA A 154 -12.73 6.57 -0.02
CA ALA A 154 -13.49 6.43 1.23
C ALA A 154 -12.84 7.20 2.38
N PHE A 155 -11.52 7.07 2.55
CA PHE A 155 -10.77 7.86 3.51
C PHE A 155 -10.95 9.36 3.28
N LYS A 156 -10.84 9.83 2.04
CA LYS A 156 -10.94 11.26 1.70
C LYS A 156 -12.34 11.83 1.90
N ALA A 157 -13.38 11.00 1.76
CA ALA A 157 -14.77 11.38 1.99
C ALA A 157 -15.11 11.53 3.50
N GLY A 158 -14.32 10.93 4.39
CA GLY A 158 -14.48 11.08 5.84
C GLY A 158 -14.25 12.52 6.31
N ARG A 159 -14.83 12.85 7.48
CA ARG A 159 -14.65 14.16 8.13
C ARG A 159 -13.19 14.35 8.53
N PRO A 160 -12.69 15.60 8.65
CA PRO A 160 -11.30 15.85 9.03
C PRO A 160 -10.84 15.11 10.30
N ALA A 161 -11.69 15.06 11.34
CA ALA A 161 -11.39 14.35 12.58
C ALA A 161 -11.28 12.82 12.39
N GLU A 162 -12.16 12.22 11.58
CA GLU A 162 -12.12 10.78 11.27
C GLU A 162 -10.86 10.42 10.48
N ARG A 163 -10.47 11.30 9.54
CA ARG A 163 -9.24 11.12 8.76
C ARG A 163 -7.99 11.22 9.62
N HIS A 164 -7.95 12.18 10.55
CA HIS A 164 -6.84 12.30 11.48
C HIS A 164 -6.74 11.07 12.38
N ALA A 165 -7.86 10.67 13.00
CA ALA A 165 -7.91 9.47 13.82
C ALA A 165 -7.48 8.21 13.04
N ALA A 166 -7.92 8.05 11.79
CA ALA A 166 -7.53 6.90 10.97
C ALA A 166 -6.04 6.91 10.56
N LEU A 167 -5.39 8.07 10.48
CA LEU A 167 -3.94 8.13 10.23
C LEU A 167 -3.11 7.95 11.51
N ASP A 168 -3.67 8.30 12.67
CA ASP A 168 -2.97 8.22 13.97
C ASP A 168 -3.15 6.86 14.66
N ASP A 169 -4.34 6.25 14.55
CA ASP A 169 -4.67 4.96 15.17
C ASP A 169 -4.69 3.83 14.12
N PRO A 170 -3.80 2.82 14.23
CA PRO A 170 -3.76 1.68 13.32
C PRO A 170 -5.07 0.89 13.26
N TRP A 171 -5.81 0.81 14.37
CA TRP A 171 -7.06 0.06 14.42
C TRP A 171 -8.22 0.83 13.79
N ALA A 172 -8.26 2.15 13.95
CA ALA A 172 -9.17 3.01 13.20
C ALA A 172 -8.90 2.94 11.69
N TRP A 173 -7.63 2.90 11.26
CA TRP A 173 -7.27 2.64 9.86
C TRP A 173 -7.81 1.30 9.36
N LYS A 174 -7.60 0.25 10.15
CA LYS A 174 -8.07 -1.11 9.81
C LYS A 174 -9.58 -1.18 9.70
N ALA A 175 -10.31 -0.58 10.64
CA ALA A 175 -11.77 -0.52 10.61
C ALA A 175 -12.28 0.22 9.36
N LEU A 176 -11.65 1.33 8.98
CA LEU A 176 -11.97 2.06 7.76
C LEU A 176 -11.79 1.18 6.52
N LEU A 177 -10.65 0.49 6.40
CA LEU A 177 -10.38 -0.38 5.25
C LEU A 177 -11.29 -1.62 5.21
N ALA A 178 -11.75 -2.11 6.35
CA ALA A 178 -12.71 -3.21 6.45
C ALA A 178 -14.08 -2.82 5.87
N GLY A 179 -14.48 -1.56 6.03
CA GLY A 179 -15.72 -1.01 5.45
C GLY A 179 -15.70 -0.82 3.93
N VAL A 180 -14.54 -0.93 3.28
CA VAL A 180 -14.39 -0.79 1.83
C VAL A 180 -14.50 -2.16 1.16
N PRO A 181 -15.42 -2.38 0.19
CA PRO A 181 -15.54 -3.66 -0.49
C PRO A 181 -14.21 -4.08 -1.14
N ALA A 182 -13.79 -5.33 -0.93
CA ALA A 182 -12.51 -5.79 -1.45
C ALA A 182 -12.56 -6.08 -2.96
N ASP A 183 -13.59 -6.78 -3.43
CA ASP A 183 -13.81 -7.18 -4.84
C ASP A 183 -12.54 -7.70 -5.56
N GLY A 184 -11.82 -8.59 -4.87
CA GLY A 184 -10.56 -9.18 -5.35
C GLY A 184 -9.30 -8.43 -4.92
N GLY A 185 -9.45 -7.32 -4.18
CA GLY A 185 -8.39 -6.47 -3.64
C GLY A 185 -7.94 -6.80 -2.20
N GLN A 186 -8.22 -8.00 -1.69
CA GLN A 186 -7.93 -8.37 -0.30
C GLN A 186 -6.44 -8.22 0.05
N ALA A 187 -5.54 -8.65 -0.84
CA ALA A 187 -4.11 -8.54 -0.61
C ALA A 187 -3.65 -7.07 -0.57
N GLN A 188 -4.22 -6.19 -1.39
CA GLN A 188 -3.93 -4.76 -1.35
C GLN A 188 -4.42 -4.09 -0.06
N ARG A 189 -5.50 -4.59 0.53
CA ARG A 189 -5.93 -4.15 1.87
C ARG A 189 -4.83 -4.37 2.89
N GLU A 190 -4.28 -5.58 2.92
CA GLU A 190 -3.17 -5.92 3.81
C GLU A 190 -1.91 -5.11 3.53
N VAL A 191 -1.59 -4.87 2.25
CA VAL A 191 -0.51 -3.94 1.86
C VAL A 191 -0.74 -2.56 2.46
N LEU A 192 -1.96 -2.02 2.32
CA LEU A 192 -2.27 -0.68 2.75
C LEU A 192 -2.30 -0.52 4.27
N LEU A 193 -2.64 -1.58 5.01
CA LEU A 193 -2.44 -1.63 6.47
C LEU A 193 -0.96 -1.44 6.81
N HIS A 194 -0.10 -2.28 6.25
CA HIS A 194 1.33 -2.23 6.52
C HIS A 194 1.99 -0.93 6.04
N LEU A 195 1.64 -0.40 4.87
CA LEU A 195 2.27 0.82 4.35
C LEU A 195 1.94 2.07 5.19
N VAL A 196 0.77 2.12 5.83
CA VAL A 196 0.39 3.27 6.67
C VAL A 196 0.86 3.08 8.11
N HIS A 197 0.76 1.86 8.64
CA HIS A 197 1.11 1.52 10.02
C HIS A 197 2.08 0.32 10.08
N PRO A 198 3.34 0.50 9.61
CA PRO A 198 4.30 -0.61 9.44
C PRO A 198 4.79 -1.22 10.75
N ASP A 199 4.69 -0.47 11.86
CA ASP A 199 5.10 -0.94 13.18
C ASP A 199 3.98 -1.73 13.90
N THR A 200 2.76 -1.73 13.36
CA THR A 200 1.62 -2.48 13.91
C THR A 200 1.27 -3.70 13.06
N PHE A 201 1.21 -3.54 11.73
CA PHE A 201 0.78 -4.61 10.84
C PHE A 201 1.98 -5.26 10.15
N GLU A 202 2.04 -6.59 10.15
CA GLU A 202 3.09 -7.32 9.44
C GLU A 202 3.06 -7.11 7.93
N PRO A 203 4.22 -7.13 7.24
CA PRO A 203 4.30 -7.09 5.77
C PRO A 203 3.91 -8.44 5.14
N ILE A 204 2.70 -8.91 5.46
CA ILE A 204 2.15 -10.21 5.07
C ILE A 204 0.77 -9.97 4.44
N VAL A 205 0.65 -10.25 3.14
CA VAL A 205 -0.60 -10.00 2.40
C VAL A 205 -1.58 -11.17 2.38
N SER A 206 -1.14 -12.33 2.87
CA SER A 206 -1.96 -13.54 2.93
C SER A 206 -2.50 -13.73 4.33
N THR A 207 -3.81 -13.61 4.49
CA THR A 207 -4.51 -13.91 5.75
C THR A 207 -4.30 -15.35 6.19
N ALA A 208 -4.19 -16.30 5.26
CA ALA A 208 -3.85 -17.68 5.57
C ALA A 208 -2.44 -17.83 6.14
N VAL A 209 -1.46 -17.07 5.66
CA VAL A 209 -0.11 -17.04 6.26
C VAL A 209 -0.17 -16.44 7.66
N LYS A 210 -0.92 -15.35 7.86
CA LYS A 210 -1.15 -14.76 9.20
C LYS A 210 -1.73 -15.79 10.16
N GLN A 211 -2.77 -16.52 9.75
CA GLN A 211 -3.39 -17.56 10.57
C GLN A 211 -2.41 -18.67 10.93
N ARG A 212 -1.61 -19.17 9.98
CA ARG A 212 -0.59 -20.20 10.29
C ARG A 212 0.44 -19.75 11.32
N ILE A 213 0.80 -18.47 11.35
CA ILE A 213 1.70 -17.92 12.38
C ILE A 213 1.01 -17.96 13.74
N VAL A 214 -0.26 -17.53 13.79
CA VAL A 214 -1.08 -17.62 15.00
C VAL A 214 -1.20 -19.06 15.46
N ASP A 215 -1.51 -20.00 14.58
CA ASP A 215 -1.67 -21.42 14.95
C ASP A 215 -0.36 -22.02 15.50
N ALA A 216 0.78 -21.59 14.97
CA ALA A 216 2.10 -22.08 15.38
C ALA A 216 2.64 -21.42 16.67
N HIS A 217 2.22 -20.19 16.98
CA HIS A 217 2.77 -19.38 18.09
C HIS A 217 1.69 -18.84 19.03
N GLY A 218 0.48 -19.40 18.97
CA GLY A 218 -0.70 -18.95 19.68
C GLY A 218 -0.62 -19.14 21.20
N ASP A 219 0.36 -19.90 21.69
CA ASP A 219 0.67 -20.04 23.11
C ASP A 219 1.02 -18.69 23.79
N THR A 220 1.43 -17.70 22.99
CA THR A 220 1.75 -16.34 23.47
C THR A 220 0.59 -15.34 23.35
N VAL A 221 -0.54 -15.77 22.81
CA VAL A 221 -1.68 -14.90 22.49
C VAL A 221 -2.70 -14.89 23.64
N PRO A 222 -3.06 -13.72 24.18
CA PRO A 222 -4.18 -13.60 25.11
C PRO A 222 -5.49 -14.18 24.56
N THR A 223 -6.22 -14.94 25.37
CA THR A 223 -7.41 -15.70 24.94
C THR A 223 -8.59 -14.84 24.50
N ASP A 224 -8.61 -13.56 24.87
CA ASP A 224 -9.64 -12.58 24.53
C ASP A 224 -9.40 -11.88 23.18
N LEU A 225 -8.22 -12.04 22.58
CA LEU A 225 -7.92 -11.50 21.25
C LEU A 225 -8.47 -12.41 20.16
N SER A 226 -9.36 -11.87 19.32
CA SER A 226 -9.93 -12.57 18.15
C SER A 226 -9.45 -12.02 16.82
N ASP A 227 -8.91 -10.79 16.80
CA ASP A 227 -8.38 -10.19 15.58
C ASP A 227 -6.98 -10.72 15.26
N VAL A 228 -6.82 -11.33 14.08
CA VAL A 228 -5.56 -11.97 13.67
C VAL A 228 -4.35 -11.02 13.72
N ASP A 229 -4.51 -9.73 13.42
CA ASP A 229 -3.40 -8.79 13.49
C ASP A 229 -3.06 -8.40 14.93
N ALA A 230 -4.06 -8.34 15.82
CA ALA A 230 -3.81 -8.13 17.24
C ALA A 230 -3.07 -9.32 17.85
N GLN A 231 -3.45 -10.54 17.44
CA GLN A 231 -2.75 -11.76 17.83
C GLN A 231 -1.30 -11.78 17.30
N LEU A 232 -1.07 -11.36 16.05
CA LEU A 232 0.28 -11.21 15.51
C LEU A 232 1.10 -10.16 16.26
N ALA A 233 0.51 -9.03 16.64
CA ALA A 233 1.20 -8.02 17.44
C ALA A 233 1.64 -8.58 18.81
N ALA A 234 0.79 -9.38 19.46
CA ALA A 234 1.14 -10.09 20.70
C ALA A 234 2.29 -11.09 20.48
N ILE A 235 2.22 -11.89 19.41
CA ILE A 235 3.29 -12.83 19.04
C ILE A 235 4.61 -12.09 18.79
N ARG A 236 4.59 -10.96 18.07
CA ARG A 236 5.79 -10.14 17.85
C ARG A 236 6.38 -9.66 19.17
N ALA A 237 5.55 -9.11 20.05
CA ALA A 237 6.01 -8.62 21.36
C ALA A 237 6.67 -9.73 22.19
N ALA A 238 6.13 -10.95 22.13
CA ALA A 238 6.65 -12.10 22.87
C ALA A 238 7.89 -12.75 22.23
N ARG A 239 7.93 -12.87 20.89
CA ARG A 239 8.95 -13.67 20.18
C ARG A 239 10.09 -12.85 19.58
N LEU A 240 9.83 -11.60 19.21
CA LEU A 240 10.80 -10.70 18.56
C LEU A 240 10.84 -9.32 19.25
N PRO A 241 11.02 -9.25 20.58
CA PRO A 241 11.08 -7.98 21.29
C PRO A 241 12.26 -7.14 20.79
N GLY A 242 11.99 -5.92 20.33
CA GLY A 242 13.02 -4.99 19.87
C GLY A 242 13.60 -5.27 18.49
N ASP A 243 13.07 -6.23 17.73
CA ASP A 243 13.48 -6.53 16.36
C ASP A 243 12.34 -6.23 15.35
N PRO A 244 12.15 -4.96 14.95
CA PRO A 244 11.13 -4.59 13.98
C PRO A 244 11.50 -4.96 12.54
N ALA A 245 12.73 -5.39 12.29
CA ALA A 245 13.22 -5.70 10.95
C ALA A 245 12.93 -7.15 10.54
N ARG A 246 12.96 -8.08 11.51
CA ARG A 246 12.68 -9.49 11.26
C ARG A 246 11.17 -9.74 11.05
N PRO A 247 10.75 -10.26 9.89
CA PRO A 247 9.35 -10.60 9.63
C PRO A 247 8.88 -11.79 10.49
N LEU A 248 7.63 -11.75 10.99
CA LEU A 248 7.09 -12.88 11.76
C LEU A 248 6.97 -14.18 10.96
N ARG A 249 6.81 -14.10 9.64
CA ARG A 249 6.77 -15.28 8.76
C ARG A 249 8.03 -16.13 8.83
N ASP A 250 9.16 -15.57 9.23
CA ASP A 250 10.44 -16.28 9.36
C ASP A 250 10.46 -17.18 10.62
N LEU A 251 9.43 -17.10 11.46
CA LEU A 251 9.20 -18.02 12.58
C LEU A 251 8.41 -19.27 12.17
N LEU A 252 7.88 -19.33 10.94
CA LEU A 252 7.28 -20.55 10.44
C LEU A 252 8.39 -21.56 10.05
N PRO A 253 8.22 -22.85 10.36
CA PRO A 253 9.13 -23.86 9.86
C PRO A 253 9.14 -23.86 8.33
N ILE A 254 10.31 -24.09 7.74
CA ILE A 254 10.43 -24.32 6.29
C ILE A 254 9.70 -25.63 6.00
N ALA A 255 8.65 -25.54 5.18
CA ALA A 255 7.90 -26.70 4.71
C ALA A 255 8.71 -27.50 3.68
#